data_AF-A0A922NWY5-F1
#
_entry.id   AF-A0A922NWY5-F1
#
_cell.length_a   1.000
_cell.length_b   1.000
_cell.length_c   1.000
_cell.angle_alpha   90.00
_cell.angle_beta   90.00
_cell.angle_gamma   90.00
#
_symmetry.space_group_name_H-M   'P 1'
#
loop_
_entity.id
_entity.type
_entity.pdbx_description
1 polymer ?
#
loop_
_entity_poly.entity_id
_entity_poly.type
_entity_poly.pdbx_seq_one_letter_code
_entity_poly.pdbx_strand_id
1 'polypeptide(L)'
;MGVVTNDVAEIDTIGSIVTCVRHGLGISVVPHVALEEPEGQDLRRLPFGEPQVTRQIAIVERTLSPRDEIIARLHEVPAQLSGPHGVSRTGPGQPTV
;
A
#
# COMPACT_ATOMS: atom_id res chain seq x y z
N MET A 1 18.58 6.07 9.81
CA MET A 1 18.08 7.31 9.18
C MET A 1 17.93 8.36 10.26
N GLY A 2 18.93 9.23 10.45
CA GLY A 2 18.92 10.31 11.44
C GLY A 2 18.17 11.54 10.94
N VAL A 3 16.96 11.35 10.43
CA VAL A 3 16.09 12.44 9.97
C VAL A 3 15.26 12.90 11.17
N VAL A 4 15.42 14.17 11.56
CA VAL A 4 14.57 14.80 12.57
C VAL A 4 13.42 15.47 11.82
N THR A 5 12.20 15.01 12.05
CA THR A 5 11.01 15.66 11.49
C THR A 5 10.70 16.93 12.26
N ASN A 6 10.22 17.95 11.55
CA ASN A 6 9.55 19.07 12.16
C ASN A 6 8.06 18.84 11.97
N ASP A 7 7.37 18.45 13.04
CA ASP A 7 5.97 18.02 12.95
C ASP A 7 5.08 19.26 12.79
N VAL A 8 4.57 19.45 11.58
CA VAL A 8 3.73 20.61 11.21
C VAL A 8 2.25 20.36 11.51
N ALA A 9 1.80 19.11 11.38
CA ALA A 9 0.41 18.71 11.57
C ALA A 9 0.28 17.20 11.80
N GLU A 10 -0.76 16.79 12.54
CA GLU A 10 -1.21 15.40 12.67
C GLU A 10 -2.47 15.20 11.83
N ILE A 11 -2.45 14.22 10.93
CA ILE A 11 -3.52 13.95 9.96
C ILE A 11 -3.67 12.44 9.81
N ASP A 12 -4.88 11.92 9.99
CA ASP A 12 -5.11 10.47 10.12
C ASP A 12 -5.48 9.75 8.83
N THR A 13 -5.62 10.48 7.71
CA THR A 13 -5.93 9.85 6.42
C THR A 13 -4.91 10.22 5.36
N ILE A 14 -4.52 9.22 4.57
CA ILE A 14 -3.59 9.40 3.46
C ILE A 14 -4.13 10.43 2.45
N GLY A 15 -5.43 10.39 2.15
CA GLY A 15 -6.05 11.36 1.23
C GLY A 15 -5.96 12.82 1.71
N SER A 16 -6.18 13.05 3.01
CA SER A 16 -5.99 14.37 3.62
C SER A 16 -4.52 14.80 3.58
N ILE A 17 -3.58 13.90 3.87
CA ILE A 17 -2.13 14.17 3.77
C ILE A 17 -1.75 14.60 2.34
N VAL A 18 -2.18 13.84 1.33
CA VAL A 18 -1.92 14.12 -0.09
C VAL A 18 -2.48 15.49 -0.47
N THR A 19 -3.69 15.82 -0.01
CA THR A 19 -4.32 17.13 -0.22
C THR A 19 -3.50 18.25 0.42
N CYS A 20 -3.03 18.07 1.65
CA CYS A 20 -2.20 19.07 2.33
C CYS A 20 -0.86 19.29 1.63
N VAL A 21 -0.19 18.22 1.19
CA VAL A 21 1.06 18.32 0.40
C VAL A 21 0.80 19.07 -0.91
N ARG A 22 -0.32 18.78 -1.59
CA ARG A 22 -0.70 19.48 -2.83
C ARG A 22 -0.91 20.98 -2.64
N HIS A 23 -1.43 21.39 -1.49
CA HIS A 23 -1.60 22.81 -1.13
C HIS A 23 -0.35 23.44 -0.49
N GLY A 24 0.79 22.76 -0.48
CA GLY A 24 2.07 23.32 -0.05
C GLY A 24 2.35 23.20 1.45
N LEU A 25 1.66 22.34 2.19
CA LEU A 25 1.95 22.13 3.62
C LEU A 25 3.34 21.51 3.86
N GLY A 26 3.90 20.81 2.88
CA GLY A 26 5.24 20.24 2.98
C GLY A 26 5.42 19.01 2.10
N ILE A 27 6.06 17.98 2.65
CA ILE A 27 6.31 16.68 2.01
C ILE A 27 5.77 15.55 2.89
N SER A 28 5.50 14.39 2.28
CA SER A 28 5.09 13.20 3.02
C SER A 28 5.58 11.92 2.33
N VAL A 29 5.59 10.82 3.07
CA VAL A 29 5.88 9.48 2.57
C VAL A 29 4.58 8.68 2.57
N VAL A 30 4.15 8.24 1.40
CA VAL A 30 2.90 7.51 1.19
C VAL A 30 3.15 6.25 0.36
N PRO A 31 2.30 5.20 0.49
CA PRO A 31 2.40 4.03 -0.38
C PRO A 31 2.09 4.42 -1.84
N HIS A 32 2.59 3.63 -2.80
CA HIS A 32 2.45 3.90 -4.23
C HIS A 32 0.98 4.12 -4.67
N VAL A 33 0.09 3.25 -4.19
CA VAL A 33 -1.37 3.27 -4.43
C VAL A 33 -2.03 4.60 -4.04
N ALA A 34 -1.48 5.33 -3.06
CA ALA A 34 -2.03 6.61 -2.62
C ALA A 34 -1.90 7.73 -3.66
N LEU A 35 -1.04 7.52 -4.67
CA LEU A 35 -0.75 8.48 -5.72
C LEU A 35 -1.29 8.00 -7.08
N GLU A 36 -2.15 6.99 -7.10
CA GLU A 36 -2.95 6.72 -8.30
C GLU A 36 -3.81 7.94 -8.65
N GLU A 37 -4.22 8.04 -9.92
CA GLU A 37 -5.00 9.20 -10.34
C GLU A 37 -6.42 9.17 -9.75
N PRO A 38 -6.98 10.32 -9.36
CA PRO A 38 -6.48 11.70 -9.55
C PRO A 38 -5.57 12.25 -8.42
N GLU A 39 -5.38 11.51 -7.33
CA GLU A 39 -4.70 11.96 -6.10
C GLU A 39 -3.21 12.27 -6.30
N GLY A 40 -2.57 11.64 -7.27
CA GLY A 40 -1.18 11.89 -7.60
C GLY A 40 -0.91 12.99 -8.63
N GLN A 41 -1.95 13.65 -9.17
CA GLN A 41 -1.79 14.74 -10.14
C GLN A 41 -1.10 15.96 -9.48
N ASP A 42 -0.27 16.65 -10.25
CA ASP A 42 0.50 17.85 -9.83
C ASP A 42 1.45 17.66 -8.64
N LEU A 43 1.74 16.41 -8.26
CA LEU A 43 2.69 16.06 -7.20
C LEU A 43 3.97 15.46 -7.78
N ARG A 44 5.12 15.96 -7.31
CA ARG A 44 6.42 15.36 -7.61
C ARG A 44 6.66 14.16 -6.69
N ARG A 45 6.96 13.00 -7.29
CA ARG A 45 7.26 11.75 -6.58
C ARG A 45 8.76 11.49 -6.60
N LEU A 46 9.30 11.03 -5.48
CA LEU A 46 10.70 10.63 -5.35
C LEU A 46 10.77 9.24 -4.70
N PRO A 47 11.69 8.35 -5.12
CA PRO A 47 11.88 7.07 -4.45
C PRO A 47 12.34 7.28 -3.02
N PHE A 48 11.72 6.57 -2.08
CA PHE A 48 12.06 6.65 -0.67
C PHE A 48 13.01 5.51 -0.27
N GLY A 49 14.30 5.84 -0.18
CA GLY A 49 15.37 4.91 0.16
C GLY A 49 15.81 4.02 -0.99
N GLU A 50 16.96 3.36 -0.81
CA GLU A 50 17.53 2.38 -1.74
C GLU A 50 18.06 1.18 -0.93
N PRO A 51 17.44 -0.02 -1.02
CA PRO A 51 16.23 -0.32 -1.78
C PRO A 51 14.97 0.35 -1.18
N GLN A 52 13.94 0.56 -2.02
CA GLN A 52 12.66 1.09 -1.55
C GLN A 52 11.96 0.10 -0.61
N VAL A 53 11.41 0.61 0.49
CA VAL A 53 10.67 -0.22 1.46
C VAL A 53 9.29 -0.56 0.90
N THR A 54 8.93 -1.85 0.94
CA THR A 54 7.62 -2.36 0.49
C THR A 54 6.86 -3.00 1.64
N ARG A 55 5.53 -2.89 1.62
CA ARG A 55 4.63 -3.59 2.54
C ARG A 55 3.77 -4.58 1.77
N GLN A 56 3.68 -5.81 2.28
CA GLN A 56 2.76 -6.83 1.76
C GLN A 56 1.34 -6.59 2.29
N ILE A 57 0.35 -6.67 1.39
CA ILE A 57 -1.08 -6.61 1.72
C ILE A 57 -1.64 -8.01 1.55
N ALA A 58 -2.43 -8.47 2.53
CA ALA A 58 -2.96 -9.82 2.57
C ALA A 58 -4.46 -9.83 2.88
N ILE A 59 -5.14 -10.88 2.43
CA ILE A 59 -6.54 -11.16 2.80
C ILE A 59 -6.51 -12.15 3.96
N VAL A 60 -7.18 -11.79 5.06
CA VAL A 60 -7.37 -12.67 6.22
C VAL A 60 -8.73 -13.36 6.09
N GLU A 61 -8.74 -14.68 6.19
CA GLU A 61 -9.94 -15.50 6.15
C GLU A 61 -10.01 -16.47 7.33
N ARG A 62 -11.19 -17.03 7.57
CA ARG A 62 -11.35 -18.15 8.51
C ARG A 62 -10.81 -19.41 7.87
N THR A 63 -10.06 -20.22 8.64
CA THR A 63 -9.43 -21.47 8.17
C THR A 63 -10.40 -22.45 7.51
N LEU A 64 -11.66 -22.48 7.94
CA LEU A 64 -12.72 -23.33 7.39
C LEU A 64 -13.90 -22.48 6.90
N SER A 65 -13.59 -21.52 6.03
CA SER A 65 -14.60 -20.68 5.39
C SER A 65 -15.35 -21.49 4.34
N PRO A 66 -16.70 -21.47 4.31
CA PRO A 66 -17.48 -22.05 3.20
C PRO A 66 -17.35 -21.26 1.89
N ARG A 67 -16.54 -20.20 1.88
CA ARG A 67 -16.27 -19.32 0.73
C ARG A 67 -14.79 -19.32 0.34
N ASP A 68 -14.05 -20.33 0.75
CA ASP A 68 -12.61 -20.48 0.46
C ASP A 68 -12.29 -20.34 -1.05
N GLU A 69 -13.08 -20.96 -1.92
CA GLU A 69 -12.93 -20.85 -3.37
C GLU A 69 -13.14 -19.41 -3.85
N ILE A 70 -14.17 -18.73 -3.33
CA ILE A 70 -14.46 -17.33 -3.69
C ILE A 70 -13.34 -16.41 -3.20
N ILE A 71 -12.84 -16.63 -1.99
CA ILE A 71 -11.75 -15.82 -1.42
C ILE A 71 -10.45 -16.07 -2.18
N ALA A 72 -10.18 -17.31 -2.59
CA ALA A 72 -9.04 -17.63 -3.45
C ALA A 72 -9.14 -16.88 -4.80
N ARG A 73 -10.31 -16.87 -5.44
CA ARG A 73 -10.53 -16.10 -6.67
C ARG A 73 -10.45 -14.60 -6.46
N LEU A 74 -10.97 -14.09 -5.36
CA LEU A 74 -10.84 -12.68 -5.00
C LEU A 74 -9.38 -12.30 -4.76
N HIS A 75 -8.56 -13.18 -4.21
CA HIS A 75 -7.13 -12.96 -3.99
C HIS A 75 -6.33 -12.94 -5.30
N GLU A 76 -6.70 -13.75 -6.29
CA GLU A 76 -6.03 -13.78 -7.60
C GLU A 76 -6.07 -12.42 -8.31
N VAL A 77 -7.19 -11.70 -8.23
CA VAL A 77 -7.37 -10.40 -8.90
C VAL A 77 -6.36 -9.34 -8.44
N PRO A 78 -6.26 -8.95 -7.15
CA PRO A 78 -5.28 -7.98 -6.69
C PRO A 78 -3.85 -8.49 -6.85
N ALA A 79 -3.60 -9.80 -6.71
CA ALA A 79 -2.28 -10.37 -6.96
C ALA A 79 -1.84 -10.13 -8.42
N GLN A 80 -2.74 -10.30 -9.39
CA GLN A 80 -2.46 -10.01 -10.80
C GLN A 80 -2.31 -8.51 -11.06
N LEU A 81 -3.21 -7.68 -10.52
CA LEU A 81 -3.17 -6.22 -10.68
C LEU A 81 -1.92 -5.58 -10.05
N SER A 82 -1.34 -6.21 -9.02
CA SER A 82 -0.12 -5.73 -8.36
C SER A 82 1.17 -5.97 -9.16
N GLY A 83 1.08 -6.63 -10.32
CA GLY A 83 2.21 -6.84 -11.24
C GLY A 83 3.43 -7.47 -10.55
N PRO A 84 4.62 -6.83 -10.57
CA PRO A 84 5.83 -7.39 -9.96
C PRO A 84 5.77 -7.52 -8.43
N HIS A 85 4.81 -6.87 -7.78
CA HIS A 85 4.58 -6.96 -6.34
C HIS A 85 3.49 -7.95 -5.97
N GLY A 86 2.85 -8.58 -6.95
CA GLY A 86 1.82 -9.59 -6.76
C GLY A 86 2.36 -10.88 -6.17
N VAL A 87 1.73 -11.37 -5.10
CA VAL A 87 2.05 -12.67 -4.50
C VAL A 87 0.91 -13.64 -4.80
N SER A 88 1.21 -14.74 -5.49
CA SER A 88 0.22 -15.80 -5.74
C SER A 88 0.03 -16.68 -4.50
N ARG A 89 -1.18 -17.24 -4.35
CA ARG A 89 -1.41 -18.30 -3.35
C ARG A 89 -0.65 -19.56 -3.77
N THR A 90 0.37 -19.94 -3.01
CA THR A 90 1.02 -21.26 -3.15
C THR A 90 0.26 -22.31 -2.36
N GLY A 91 -0.66 -23.04 -3.01
CA GLY A 91 -1.22 -24.33 -2.54
C GLY A 91 -1.96 -24.32 -1.18
N PRO A 92 -2.70 -25.38 -0.83
CA PRO A 92 -3.63 -25.32 0.29
C PRO A 92 -2.89 -25.47 1.63
N GLY A 93 -2.82 -24.39 2.41
CA GLY A 93 -2.72 -24.47 3.87
C GLY A 93 -1.34 -24.31 4.52
N GLN A 94 -0.43 -23.44 4.03
CA GLN A 94 0.78 -23.15 4.81
C GLN A 94 1.00 -21.65 5.08
N PRO A 95 1.01 -21.22 6.36
CA PRO A 95 1.69 -20.00 6.76
C PRO A 95 3.20 -20.30 6.69
N THR A 96 3.91 -19.64 5.78
CA THR A 96 5.38 -19.66 5.82
C THR A 96 5.81 -18.35 6.46
N VAL A 97 6.36 -18.51 7.67
CA VAL A 97 7.02 -17.49 8.51
C VAL A 97 8.11 -16.73 7.78
#